data_AF-A0A1W2TCD1-F1
#
_entry.id   AF-A0A1W2TCD1-F1
#
_cell.length_a   1.000
_cell.length_b   1.000
_cell.length_c   1.000
_cell.angle_alpha   90.00
_cell.angle_beta   90.00
_cell.angle_gamma   90.00
#
_symmetry.space_group_name_H-M   'P 1'
#
loop_
_entity.id
_entity.type
_entity.pdbx_description
1 polymer ?
#
loop_
_entity_poly.entity_id
_entity_poly.type
_entity_poly.pdbx_seq_one_letter_code
_entity_poly.pdbx_strand_id
1 'polypeptide(L)'
;MSRTAVNDVALRLRRIVSNIEVERKFNPGPNFPPFYSIRGAAKVQGLHPLANNNPVRPTCVVFRQPVELIRDTYYDTPDGQLGKLGLWVRQRRVCILPADHQGRKVTREQALPPVADQSWETTRWNAKLRLAGHFDNSQFAEIDGKKGVSDEVLRITEMKTRLEDLRVVSDLLTSRQSWELKWPADGAPPSPKTTIVVDDVTEAGTDQDTPDELAFRHTIGEVETFEEFVTEDKDSTEHDALRRQTAAQRMEDLEKLMSACPDLFSTTPKPIGKLSAYDTWRASRG
;
A
#
# COMPACT_ATOMS: atom_id res chain seq x y z
N MET A 1 26.79 -58.54 4.08
CA MET A 1 27.45 -57.49 3.29
C MET A 1 26.39 -56.54 2.76
N SER A 2 26.66 -55.25 2.88
CA SER A 2 25.73 -54.12 2.95
C SER A 2 24.96 -53.84 1.65
N ARG A 3 23.63 -53.70 1.73
CA ARG A 3 22.85 -52.92 0.76
C ARG A 3 22.50 -51.61 1.45
N THR A 4 23.28 -50.60 1.11
CA THR A 4 23.14 -49.20 1.50
C THR A 4 21.74 -48.73 1.15
N ALA A 5 20.93 -48.49 2.19
CA ALA A 5 19.74 -47.66 2.08
C ALA A 5 20.22 -46.26 1.70
N VAL A 6 20.01 -45.88 0.44
CA VAL A 6 20.13 -44.50 -0.01
C VAL A 6 19.00 -43.75 0.71
N ASN A 7 19.39 -43.03 1.76
CA ASN A 7 18.52 -42.08 2.44
C ASN A 7 18.18 -40.97 1.45
N ASP A 8 17.08 -41.17 0.75
CA ASP A 8 16.38 -40.18 -0.07
C ASP A 8 15.68 -39.18 0.88
N VAL A 9 16.47 -38.47 1.68
CA VAL A 9 16.02 -37.24 2.32
C VAL A 9 16.18 -36.18 1.25
N ALA A 10 15.14 -36.04 0.43
CA ALA A 10 14.94 -34.84 -0.37
C ALA A 10 15.05 -33.65 0.60
N LEU A 11 16.20 -32.96 0.55
CA LEU A 11 16.39 -31.65 1.13
C LEU A 11 15.33 -30.76 0.47
N ARG A 12 14.16 -30.62 1.11
CA ARG A 12 13.20 -29.59 0.75
C ARG A 12 13.90 -28.27 1.03
N LEU A 13 14.46 -27.71 -0.04
CA LEU A 13 15.03 -26.38 -0.08
C LEU A 13 14.10 -25.44 0.67
N ARG A 14 14.63 -24.70 1.65
CA ARG A 14 13.80 -23.80 2.47
C ARG A 14 13.40 -22.62 1.59
N ARG A 15 12.23 -22.73 0.99
CA ARG A 15 11.60 -21.65 0.24
C ARG A 15 10.97 -20.67 1.23
N ILE A 16 11.48 -19.44 1.26
CA ILE A 16 10.93 -18.34 2.06
C ILE A 16 10.22 -17.39 1.10
N VAL A 17 8.97 -17.07 1.41
CA VAL A 17 8.11 -16.16 0.63
C VAL A 17 7.79 -14.96 1.51
N SER A 18 7.89 -13.76 0.94
CA SER A 18 7.49 -12.51 1.57
C SER A 18 6.90 -11.56 0.53
N ASN A 19 6.20 -10.52 0.99
CA ASN A 19 5.72 -9.46 0.12
C ASN A 19 6.52 -8.19 0.36
N ILE A 20 6.93 -7.54 -0.72
CA ILE A 20 7.57 -6.22 -0.70
C ILE A 20 6.58 -5.21 -1.25
N GLU A 21 6.37 -4.14 -0.50
CA GLU A 21 5.69 -2.94 -0.97
C GLU A 21 6.65 -1.76 -0.90
N VAL A 22 6.75 -1.04 -2.01
CA VAL A 22 7.54 0.20 -2.10
C VAL A 22 6.61 1.28 -2.61
N GLU A 23 6.56 2.40 -1.91
CA GLU A 23 5.62 3.48 -2.20
C GLU A 23 6.32 4.83 -2.15
N ARG A 24 5.97 5.72 -3.09
CA ARG A 24 6.39 7.12 -3.05
C ARG A 24 5.18 8.04 -3.15
N LYS A 25 5.11 8.99 -2.23
CA LYS A 25 3.95 9.87 -2.06
C LYS A 25 4.04 11.11 -2.95
N PHE A 26 2.88 11.63 -3.33
CA PHE A 26 2.71 12.90 -4.02
C PHE A 26 1.41 13.58 -3.58
N ASN A 27 1.31 14.88 -3.79
CA ASN A 27 0.07 15.63 -3.60
C ASN A 27 -0.72 15.60 -4.91
N PRO A 28 -1.89 14.96 -4.95
CA PRO A 28 -2.74 15.01 -6.12
C PRO A 28 -3.21 16.46 -6.31
N GLY A 29 -2.78 17.08 -7.40
CA GLY A 29 -3.21 18.43 -7.75
C GLY A 29 -4.69 18.45 -8.18
N PRO A 30 -5.33 19.63 -8.24
CA PRO A 30 -6.70 19.80 -8.76
C PRO A 30 -6.85 19.34 -10.22
N ASN A 31 -5.74 19.28 -10.94
CA ASN A 31 -5.64 18.82 -12.32
C ASN A 31 -5.02 17.41 -12.44
N PHE A 32 -4.81 16.68 -11.33
CA PHE A 32 -4.39 15.27 -11.44
C PHE A 32 -5.45 14.60 -12.31
N PRO A 33 -5.07 14.20 -13.54
CA PRO A 33 -6.03 14.05 -14.59
C PRO A 33 -7.07 13.08 -14.11
N PRO A 34 -8.34 13.42 -14.32
CA PRO A 34 -9.32 12.45 -14.70
C PRO A 34 -8.72 11.43 -15.67
N PHE A 35 -8.10 10.38 -15.19
CA PHE A 35 -8.21 9.09 -15.87
C PHE A 35 -9.72 8.66 -15.91
N TYR A 36 -10.67 9.50 -15.43
CA TYR A 36 -12.13 9.34 -15.37
C TYR A 36 -12.82 9.00 -16.70
N SER A 37 -12.16 9.07 -17.86
CA SER A 37 -12.81 8.68 -19.13
C SER A 37 -12.25 7.42 -19.78
N ILE A 38 -11.32 6.72 -19.13
CA ILE A 38 -10.76 5.50 -19.70
C ILE A 38 -11.60 4.31 -19.24
N ARG A 39 -12.64 3.98 -20.02
CA ARG A 39 -13.17 2.62 -20.05
C ARG A 39 -12.23 1.77 -20.92
N GLY A 40 -11.57 0.79 -20.34
CA GLY A 40 -10.66 -0.13 -21.06
C GLY A 40 -9.19 0.29 -21.05
N ALA A 41 -8.37 -0.38 -21.85
CA ALA A 41 -6.95 -0.07 -22.00
C ALA A 41 -6.78 1.29 -22.70
N ALA A 42 -6.34 2.34 -21.99
CA ALA A 42 -5.84 3.53 -22.68
C ALA A 42 -4.33 3.48 -22.78
N LYS A 43 -3.86 3.67 -24.00
CA LYS A 43 -2.45 3.93 -24.27
C LYS A 43 -2.18 5.37 -23.86
N VAL A 44 -1.56 5.57 -22.70
CA VAL A 44 -1.14 6.90 -22.28
C VAL A 44 0.18 7.20 -22.99
N GLN A 45 0.09 7.98 -24.07
CA GLN A 45 1.25 8.67 -24.63
C GLN A 45 1.45 9.94 -23.82
N GLY A 46 2.20 9.86 -22.72
CA GLY A 46 2.32 11.02 -21.83
C GLY A 46 3.33 10.92 -20.69
N LEU A 47 3.96 9.76 -20.44
CA LEU A 47 5.17 9.73 -19.62
C LEU A 47 6.30 10.37 -20.46
N HIS A 48 6.57 11.66 -20.24
CA HIS A 48 7.54 12.46 -21.01
C HIS A 48 8.91 12.45 -20.32
N PRO A 49 9.92 11.67 -20.77
CA PRO A 49 11.30 12.06 -20.56
C PRO A 49 11.71 12.99 -21.71
N LEU A 50 11.97 14.26 -21.41
CA LEU A 50 12.71 15.14 -22.32
C LEU A 50 14.16 15.25 -21.85
N ALA A 51 15.04 14.51 -22.55
CA ALA A 51 16.32 14.96 -23.12
C ALA A 51 17.37 13.82 -23.13
N ASN A 52 17.43 13.07 -24.23
CA ASN A 52 18.60 12.93 -25.11
C ASN A 52 18.55 11.63 -25.95
N ASN A 53 18.32 11.81 -27.25
CA ASN A 53 18.80 11.00 -28.38
C ASN A 53 18.75 9.46 -28.31
N ASN A 54 17.61 8.87 -27.93
CA ASN A 54 17.25 7.54 -28.43
C ASN A 54 15.73 7.32 -28.51
N PRO A 55 15.15 6.91 -29.66
CA PRO A 55 13.72 6.92 -29.90
C PRO A 55 13.09 5.57 -29.56
N VAL A 56 13.01 5.20 -28.28
CA VAL A 56 12.06 4.16 -27.86
C VAL A 56 11.35 4.68 -26.64
N ARG A 57 10.16 5.24 -26.86
CA ARG A 57 9.23 5.62 -25.79
C ARG A 57 8.72 4.34 -25.16
N PRO A 58 8.95 4.05 -23.87
CA PRO A 58 8.22 2.98 -23.24
C PRO A 58 6.76 3.46 -23.13
N THR A 59 5.88 2.94 -23.99
CA THR A 59 4.46 3.28 -23.94
C THR A 59 3.80 2.41 -22.88
N CYS A 60 3.47 2.94 -21.70
CA CYS A 60 2.65 2.20 -20.75
C CYS A 60 1.17 2.27 -21.12
N VAL A 61 0.44 1.22 -20.76
CA VAL A 61 -1.02 1.20 -20.76
C VAL A 61 -1.48 1.36 -19.32
N VAL A 62 -2.45 2.24 -19.10
CA VAL A 62 -2.99 2.50 -17.77
C VAL A 62 -4.39 1.91 -17.67
N PHE A 63 -4.63 1.10 -16.65
CA PHE A 63 -5.90 0.43 -16.39
C PHE A 63 -6.51 0.96 -15.10
N ARG A 64 -7.65 1.66 -15.22
CA ARG A 64 -8.41 2.09 -14.05
C ARG A 64 -9.03 0.90 -13.35
N GLN A 65 -8.81 0.80 -12.04
CA GLN A 65 -9.40 -0.21 -11.20
C GLN A 65 -10.75 0.27 -10.64
N PRO A 66 -11.62 -0.64 -10.16
CA PRO A 66 -12.78 -0.28 -9.36
C PRO A 66 -12.41 0.60 -8.16
N VAL A 67 -13.32 1.49 -7.76
CA VAL A 67 -13.13 2.29 -6.55
C VAL A 67 -13.30 1.39 -5.35
N GLU A 68 -12.36 1.47 -4.40
CA GLU A 68 -12.40 0.72 -3.16
C GLU A 68 -12.79 1.66 -2.01
N LEU A 69 -13.68 1.21 -1.14
CA LEU A 69 -13.87 1.80 0.17
C LEU A 69 -13.20 0.90 1.20
N ILE A 70 -12.22 1.46 1.90
CA ILE A 70 -11.36 0.74 2.83
C ILE A 70 -11.58 1.30 4.22
N ARG A 71 -11.94 0.47 5.18
CA ARG A 71 -11.90 0.81 6.60
C ARG A 71 -10.72 0.13 7.25
N ASP A 72 -9.79 0.93 7.75
CA ASP A 72 -8.62 0.47 8.48
C ASP A 72 -8.73 0.89 9.95
N THR A 73 -8.87 -0.11 10.82
CA THR A 73 -8.75 0.08 12.27
C THR A 73 -7.32 -0.26 12.69
N TYR A 74 -6.56 0.72 13.16
CA TYR A 74 -5.16 0.57 13.53
C TYR A 74 -5.00 0.28 15.02
N TYR A 75 -3.98 -0.54 15.32
CA TYR A 75 -3.68 -1.02 16.66
C TYR A 75 -2.24 -0.72 17.03
N ASP A 76 -2.01 -0.33 18.29
CA ASP A 76 -0.68 -0.14 18.85
C ASP A 76 -0.66 -0.57 20.34
N THR A 77 0.53 -0.61 20.93
CA THR A 77 0.67 -0.73 22.38
C THR A 77 0.12 0.52 23.08
N PRO A 78 -0.26 0.44 24.37
CA PRO A 78 -0.77 1.61 25.11
C PRO A 78 0.17 2.82 25.12
N ASP A 79 1.48 2.61 24.94
CA ASP A 79 2.54 3.62 24.90
C ASP A 79 3.06 3.93 23.48
N GLY A 80 2.38 3.41 22.45
CA GLY A 80 2.63 3.69 21.03
C GLY A 80 4.01 3.24 20.56
N GLN A 81 4.40 2.01 20.87
CA GLN A 81 5.74 1.48 20.56
C GLN A 81 5.82 0.81 19.21
N LEU A 82 4.76 0.18 18.70
CA LEU A 82 4.82 -0.53 17.42
C LEU A 82 5.17 0.43 16.30
N GLY A 83 4.51 1.59 16.23
CA GLY A 83 4.85 2.62 15.24
C GLY A 83 6.31 3.12 15.35
N LYS A 84 6.85 3.24 16.57
CA LYS A 84 8.26 3.63 16.82
C LYS A 84 9.25 2.54 16.38
N LEU A 85 8.85 1.28 16.52
CA LEU A 85 9.59 0.12 16.05
C LEU A 85 9.39 -0.14 14.54
N GLY A 86 8.56 0.67 13.87
CA GLY A 86 8.31 0.58 12.44
C GLY A 86 7.32 -0.51 12.04
N LEU A 87 6.42 -0.92 12.93
CA LEU A 87 5.33 -1.86 12.64
C LEU A 87 3.97 -1.15 12.77
N TRP A 88 3.17 -1.18 11.70
CA TRP A 88 1.79 -0.69 11.71
C TRP A 88 0.84 -1.86 11.56
N VAL A 89 0.06 -2.15 12.61
CA VAL A 89 -0.90 -3.25 12.66
C VAL A 89 -2.31 -2.72 12.41
N ARG A 90 -3.07 -3.37 11.52
CA ARG A 90 -4.45 -2.99 11.22
C ARG A 90 -5.37 -4.17 10.97
N GLN A 91 -6.65 -3.95 11.25
CA GLN A 91 -7.74 -4.71 10.66
C GLN A 91 -8.29 -3.91 9.47
N ARG A 92 -8.30 -4.54 8.30
CA ARG A 92 -8.79 -3.94 7.06
C ARG A 92 -10.11 -4.58 6.64
N ARG A 93 -11.07 -3.75 6.26
CA ARG A 93 -12.29 -4.15 5.53
C ARG A 93 -12.32 -3.41 4.21
N VAL A 94 -12.64 -4.11 3.12
CA VAL A 94 -12.71 -3.54 1.78
C VAL A 94 -14.10 -3.78 1.22
N CYS A 95 -14.69 -2.75 0.62
CA CYS A 95 -15.89 -2.83 -0.18
C CYS A 95 -15.54 -2.29 -1.56
N ILE A 96 -15.77 -3.07 -2.61
CA ILE A 96 -15.54 -2.64 -3.99
C ILE A 96 -16.83 -2.01 -4.51
N LEU A 97 -16.77 -0.72 -4.90
CA LEU A 97 -17.94 -0.02 -5.42
C LEU A 97 -18.24 -0.44 -6.86
N PRO A 98 -19.53 -0.62 -7.22
CA PRO A 98 -19.92 -0.97 -8.59
C PRO A 98 -19.49 0.09 -9.62
N ALA A 99 -19.37 -0.34 -10.88
CA ALA A 99 -18.77 0.46 -11.96
C ALA A 99 -19.60 1.68 -12.40
N ASP A 100 -20.86 1.79 -11.98
CA ASP A 100 -21.75 2.94 -12.24
C ASP A 100 -21.49 4.15 -11.33
N HIS A 101 -20.82 3.96 -10.19
CA HIS A 101 -20.34 5.04 -9.33
C HIS A 101 -19.01 5.67 -9.80
N GLN A 102 -18.48 5.20 -10.94
CA GLN A 102 -17.23 5.67 -11.53
C GLN A 102 -17.41 7.04 -12.22
N GLY A 103 -17.20 8.13 -11.47
CA GLY A 103 -17.19 9.50 -11.99
C GLY A 103 -17.98 10.50 -11.15
N ARG A 104 -18.69 10.05 -10.12
CA ARG A 104 -19.22 10.95 -9.08
C ARG A 104 -18.17 11.05 -7.97
N LYS A 105 -17.95 12.27 -7.43
CA LYS A 105 -17.46 12.40 -6.06
C LYS A 105 -18.43 11.59 -5.21
N VAL A 106 -17.97 10.44 -4.71
CA VAL A 106 -18.78 9.64 -3.80
C VAL A 106 -18.96 10.50 -2.56
N THR A 107 -20.13 11.16 -2.45
CA THR A 107 -20.50 11.81 -1.21
C THR A 107 -20.70 10.72 -0.17
N ARG A 108 -20.41 11.04 1.09
CA ARG A 108 -20.46 10.10 2.22
C ARG A 108 -21.80 9.33 2.32
N GLU A 109 -22.89 9.92 1.82
CA GLU A 109 -24.23 9.31 1.67
C GLU A 109 -24.29 8.14 0.69
N GLN A 110 -23.42 8.07 -0.32
CA GLN A 110 -23.32 6.97 -1.28
C GLN A 110 -22.23 5.95 -0.91
N ALA A 111 -21.33 6.29 0.02
CA ALA A 111 -20.19 5.46 0.39
C ALA A 111 -20.56 4.33 1.36
N LEU A 112 -21.61 4.47 2.17
CA LEU A 112 -21.97 3.44 3.13
C LEU A 112 -23.22 2.71 2.64
N PRO A 113 -23.11 1.47 2.12
CA PRO A 113 -24.26 0.58 2.17
C PRO A 113 -24.76 0.53 3.62
N PRO A 114 -26.09 0.46 3.87
CA PRO A 114 -26.61 0.26 5.21
C PRO A 114 -25.80 -0.85 5.88
N VAL A 115 -25.35 -0.61 7.11
CA VAL A 115 -24.46 -1.48 7.91
C VAL A 115 -24.94 -2.94 7.99
N ALA A 116 -26.17 -3.22 7.55
CA ALA A 116 -26.86 -4.49 7.64
C ALA A 116 -26.80 -5.43 6.42
N ASP A 117 -26.29 -5.06 5.22
CA ASP A 117 -26.36 -6.01 4.09
C ASP A 117 -25.19 -5.95 3.07
N GLN A 118 -24.36 -7.01 3.11
CA GLN A 118 -23.84 -7.79 1.96
C GLN A 118 -22.76 -7.27 0.97
N SER A 119 -21.87 -6.31 1.28
CA SER A 119 -20.76 -6.03 0.33
C SER A 119 -19.37 -5.76 0.90
N TRP A 120 -19.19 -5.81 2.22
CA TRP A 120 -17.86 -5.77 2.81
C TRP A 120 -17.24 -7.15 2.74
N GLU A 121 -16.00 -7.23 2.24
CA GLU A 121 -15.19 -8.42 2.44
C GLU A 121 -15.02 -8.71 3.95
N THR A 122 -14.74 -9.97 4.26
CA THR A 122 -14.41 -10.38 5.63
C THR A 122 -13.24 -9.54 6.16
N THR A 123 -13.30 -9.18 7.44
CA THR A 123 -12.22 -8.41 8.08
C THR A 123 -10.92 -9.20 8.02
N ARG A 124 -9.85 -8.60 7.51
CA ARG A 124 -8.53 -9.23 7.41
C ARG A 124 -7.52 -8.47 8.26
N TRP A 125 -6.68 -9.23 8.97
CA TRP A 125 -5.51 -8.67 9.65
C TRP A 125 -4.40 -8.46 8.63
N ASN A 126 -3.75 -7.30 8.73
CA ASN A 126 -2.56 -6.97 7.96
C ASN A 126 -1.60 -6.13 8.83
N ALA A 127 -0.31 -6.25 8.57
CA ALA A 127 0.68 -5.35 9.13
C ALA A 127 1.71 -4.92 8.08
N LYS A 128 2.21 -3.69 8.22
CA LYS A 128 3.36 -3.16 7.47
C LYS A 128 4.56 -3.05 8.40
N LEU A 129 5.65 -3.74 8.08
CA LEU A 129 6.95 -3.61 8.74
C LEU A 129 7.89 -2.76 7.88
N ARG A 130 8.41 -1.65 8.41
CA ARG A 130 9.36 -0.80 7.69
C ARG A 130 10.67 -1.52 7.47
N LEU A 131 11.05 -1.65 6.20
CA LEU A 131 12.37 -2.09 5.77
C LEU A 131 13.32 -0.91 5.68
N ALA A 132 12.90 0.18 5.04
CA ALA A 132 13.70 1.39 4.88
C ALA A 132 12.82 2.59 4.52
N GLY A 133 13.47 3.73 4.27
CA GLY A 133 12.82 4.94 3.80
C GLY A 133 12.19 5.79 4.91
N HIS A 134 11.64 6.92 4.49
CA HIS A 134 11.07 7.93 5.36
C HIS A 134 9.64 8.28 4.91
N PHE A 135 9.09 9.38 5.42
CA PHE A 135 7.68 9.72 5.22
C PHE A 135 7.25 9.87 3.75
N ASP A 136 8.16 10.23 2.84
CA ASP A 136 7.84 10.50 1.43
C ASP A 136 8.09 9.27 0.53
N ASN A 137 8.94 8.36 0.99
CA ASN A 137 9.42 7.20 0.27
C ASN A 137 9.52 6.02 1.25
N SER A 138 8.53 5.13 1.23
CA SER A 138 8.47 4.03 2.19
C SER A 138 8.80 2.69 1.53
N GLN A 139 9.48 1.83 2.26
CA GLN A 139 9.73 0.45 1.87
C GLN A 139 9.24 -0.45 3.00
N PHE A 140 8.32 -1.35 2.69
CA PHE A 140 7.64 -2.21 3.65
C PHE A 140 7.71 -3.68 3.27
N ALA A 141 7.72 -4.53 4.30
CA ALA A 141 7.25 -5.87 4.19
C ALA A 141 5.77 -5.90 4.62
N GLU A 142 4.91 -6.40 3.75
CA GLU A 142 3.49 -6.64 4.09
C GLU A 142 3.31 -8.05 4.64
N ILE A 143 2.54 -8.13 5.73
CA ILE A 143 2.29 -9.36 6.47
C ILE A 143 0.78 -9.54 6.58
N ASP A 144 0.26 -10.56 5.91
CA ASP A 144 -1.17 -10.84 5.88
C ASP A 144 -1.57 -11.97 6.83
N GLY A 145 -2.80 -11.86 7.33
CA GLY A 145 -3.43 -12.88 8.13
C GLY A 145 -3.05 -12.81 9.61
N LYS A 146 -4.01 -13.20 10.46
CA LYS A 146 -3.89 -13.05 11.92
C LYS A 146 -2.63 -13.70 12.49
N LYS A 147 -2.29 -14.90 12.00
CA LYS A 147 -1.12 -15.65 12.49
C LYS A 147 0.18 -14.91 12.19
N GLY A 148 0.41 -14.51 10.93
CA GLY A 148 1.64 -13.80 10.55
C GLY A 148 1.79 -12.49 11.30
N VAL A 149 0.71 -11.71 11.40
CA VAL A 149 0.70 -10.47 12.18
C VAL A 149 0.99 -10.72 13.67
N SER A 150 0.40 -11.76 14.27
CA SER A 150 0.66 -12.11 15.67
C SER A 150 2.10 -12.54 15.92
N ASP A 151 2.67 -13.36 15.03
CA ASP A 151 4.06 -13.81 15.12
C ASP A 151 5.01 -12.60 15.03
N GLU A 152 4.70 -11.63 14.17
CA GLU A 152 5.50 -10.42 14.00
C GLU A 152 5.43 -9.46 15.19
N VAL A 153 4.24 -9.27 15.77
CA VAL A 153 4.07 -8.47 17.01
C VAL A 153 4.89 -9.07 18.14
N LEU A 154 4.85 -10.39 18.31
CA LEU A 154 5.68 -11.07 19.30
C LEU A 154 7.18 -10.89 19.00
N ARG A 155 7.58 -11.05 17.74
CA ARG A 155 8.99 -10.91 17.32
C ARG A 155 9.52 -9.51 17.61
N ILE A 156 8.82 -8.45 17.19
CA ILE A 156 9.31 -7.07 17.30
C ILE A 156 9.29 -6.54 18.73
N THR A 157 8.41 -7.09 19.57
CA THR A 157 8.30 -6.71 20.99
C THR A 157 9.11 -7.63 21.91
N GLU A 158 9.97 -8.50 21.37
CA GLU A 158 10.76 -9.46 22.15
C GLU A 158 9.89 -10.32 23.08
N MET A 159 8.75 -10.78 22.56
CA MET A 159 7.74 -11.60 23.24
C MET A 159 7.02 -10.89 24.40
N LYS A 160 7.15 -9.56 24.55
CA LYS A 160 6.54 -8.79 25.65
C LYS A 160 5.06 -8.49 25.43
N THR A 161 4.59 -8.48 24.18
CA THR A 161 3.24 -8.06 23.83
C THR A 161 2.62 -9.02 22.82
N ARG A 162 1.37 -9.41 23.06
CA ARG A 162 0.58 -10.20 22.10
C ARG A 162 -0.30 -9.30 21.25
N LEU A 163 -0.74 -9.82 20.10
CA LEU A 163 -1.71 -9.13 19.24
C LEU A 163 -2.99 -8.74 19.99
N GLU A 164 -3.44 -9.57 20.95
CA GLU A 164 -4.63 -9.31 21.75
C GLU A 164 -4.46 -8.19 22.80
N ASP A 165 -3.22 -7.82 23.14
CA ASP A 165 -2.93 -6.78 24.12
C ASP A 165 -2.95 -5.37 23.50
N LEU A 166 -2.99 -5.29 22.17
CA LEU A 166 -3.00 -4.02 21.44
C LEU A 166 -4.34 -3.30 21.59
N ARG A 167 -4.29 -1.97 21.53
CA ARG A 167 -5.47 -1.11 21.61
C ARG A 167 -5.69 -0.39 20.30
N VAL A 168 -6.95 -0.11 19.99
CA VAL A 168 -7.31 0.72 18.84
C VAL A 168 -6.75 2.13 19.07
N VAL A 169 -5.96 2.61 18.11
CA VAL A 169 -5.38 3.96 18.15
C VAL A 169 -6.00 4.90 17.14
N SER A 170 -6.49 4.37 16.02
CA SER A 170 -7.23 5.13 15.01
C SER A 170 -8.14 4.21 14.21
N ASP A 171 -9.21 4.78 13.65
CA ASP A 171 -10.13 4.09 12.75
C ASP A 171 -10.43 5.02 11.58
N LEU A 172 -9.93 4.65 10.40
CA LEU A 172 -9.93 5.50 9.22
C LEU A 172 -10.76 4.87 8.10
N LEU A 173 -11.53 5.71 7.42
CA LEU A 173 -12.26 5.36 6.20
C LEU A 173 -11.55 6.02 5.01
N THR A 174 -11.15 5.22 4.03
CA THR A 174 -10.47 5.66 2.81
C THR A 174 -11.32 5.31 1.60
N SER A 175 -11.64 6.30 0.76
CA SER A 175 -12.06 6.05 -0.62
C SER A 175 -10.83 6.06 -1.52
N ARG A 176 -10.52 4.91 -2.11
CA ARG A 176 -9.32 4.67 -2.91
C ARG A 176 -9.68 4.60 -4.39
N GLN A 177 -9.00 5.41 -5.17
CA GLN A 177 -8.98 5.34 -6.63
C GLN A 177 -7.62 4.84 -7.07
N SER A 178 -7.57 3.82 -7.93
CA SER A 178 -6.30 3.26 -8.36
C SER A 178 -6.23 2.96 -9.85
N TRP A 179 -5.00 2.99 -10.36
CA TRP A 179 -4.66 2.79 -11.76
C TRP A 179 -3.43 1.89 -11.89
N GLU A 180 -3.59 0.74 -12.52
CA GLU A 180 -2.48 -0.18 -12.77
C GLU A 180 -1.73 0.22 -14.04
N LEU A 181 -0.41 0.31 -13.95
CA LEU A 181 0.48 0.54 -15.08
C LEU A 181 0.94 -0.82 -15.63
N LYS A 182 0.74 -1.05 -16.93
CA LYS A 182 1.30 -2.19 -17.65
C LYS A 182 2.25 -1.72 -18.74
N TRP A 183 3.45 -2.28 -18.74
CA TRP A 183 4.44 -2.08 -19.77
C TRP A 183 4.31 -3.16 -20.85
N PRO A 184 4.49 -2.83 -22.14
CA PRO A 184 4.58 -3.83 -23.20
C PRO A 184 5.72 -4.80 -22.89
N ALA A 185 5.47 -6.09 -23.07
CA ALA A 185 6.49 -7.10 -22.83
C ALA A 185 7.53 -7.06 -23.97
N ASP A 186 8.70 -6.49 -23.70
CA ASP A 186 9.86 -6.54 -24.62
C ASP A 186 10.67 -7.84 -24.46
N GLY A 187 9.99 -8.96 -24.17
CA GLY A 187 10.64 -10.25 -23.85
C GLY A 187 11.34 -10.31 -22.48
N ALA A 188 11.25 -9.23 -21.69
CA ALA A 188 11.72 -9.16 -20.31
C ALA A 188 10.77 -9.92 -19.34
N PRO A 189 11.26 -10.38 -18.18
CA PRO A 189 10.41 -10.92 -17.13
C PRO A 189 9.32 -9.91 -16.72
N PRO A 190 8.16 -10.39 -16.22
CA PRO A 190 7.09 -9.51 -15.79
C PRO A 190 7.59 -8.53 -14.73
N SER A 191 7.43 -7.23 -15.00
CA SER A 191 7.74 -6.19 -14.02
C SER A 191 6.81 -6.32 -12.81
N PRO A 192 7.25 -5.90 -11.60
CA PRO A 192 6.36 -5.83 -10.44
C PRO A 192 5.12 -5.00 -10.76
N LYS A 193 4.00 -5.35 -10.12
CA LYS A 193 2.75 -4.62 -10.32
C LYS A 193 2.93 -3.19 -9.81
N THR A 194 2.88 -2.21 -10.72
CA THR A 194 2.97 -0.79 -10.37
C THR A 194 1.59 -0.18 -10.44
N THR A 195 1.18 0.52 -9.38
CA THR A 195 -0.15 1.13 -9.26
C THR A 195 0.00 2.58 -8.84
N ILE A 196 -0.77 3.47 -9.45
CA ILE A 196 -0.98 4.82 -8.95
C ILE A 196 -2.25 4.79 -8.11
N VAL A 197 -2.18 5.36 -6.92
CA VAL A 197 -3.25 5.38 -5.93
C VAL A 197 -3.51 6.82 -5.53
N VAL A 198 -4.78 7.18 -5.42
CA VAL A 198 -5.24 8.42 -4.79
C VAL A 198 -6.28 8.05 -3.74
N ASP A 199 -6.01 8.48 -2.51
CA ASP A 199 -6.80 8.17 -1.34
C ASP A 199 -7.40 9.44 -0.75
N ASP A 200 -8.72 9.44 -0.60
CA ASP A 200 -9.47 10.41 0.19
C ASP A 200 -9.85 9.78 1.53
N VAL A 201 -9.36 10.33 2.64
CA VAL A 201 -9.39 9.71 3.97
C VAL A 201 -10.19 10.57 4.95
N THR A 202 -11.00 9.93 5.78
CA THR A 202 -11.71 10.52 6.93
C THR A 202 -11.61 9.64 8.17
N GLU A 203 -11.95 10.18 9.34
CA GLU A 203 -12.18 9.35 10.53
C GLU A 203 -13.46 8.52 10.37
N ALA A 204 -13.45 7.28 10.88
CA ALA A 204 -14.62 6.42 10.88
C ALA A 204 -15.56 6.78 12.04
N GLY A 205 -16.85 6.99 11.74
CA GLY A 205 -17.89 7.03 12.78
C GLY A 205 -18.30 8.40 13.34
N THR A 206 -17.98 9.54 12.71
CA THR A 206 -18.67 10.79 13.11
C THR A 206 -20.14 10.72 12.71
N ASP A 207 -21.05 10.92 13.66
CA ASP A 207 -22.50 10.92 13.39
C ASP A 207 -22.88 11.94 12.32
N GLN A 208 -23.90 11.58 11.53
CA GLN A 208 -24.31 12.25 10.28
C GLN A 208 -24.95 13.64 10.46
N ASP A 209 -25.24 14.07 11.69
CA ASP A 209 -26.13 15.21 11.93
C ASP A 209 -25.42 16.53 12.30
N THR A 210 -24.10 16.57 12.26
CA THR A 210 -23.38 17.85 12.28
C THR A 210 -22.35 17.87 11.17
N PRO A 211 -22.46 18.77 10.17
CA PRO A 211 -21.34 19.10 9.30
C PRO A 211 -20.33 19.85 10.15
N ASP A 212 -19.59 19.10 10.95
CA ASP A 212 -18.48 19.64 11.71
C ASP A 212 -17.40 19.97 10.67
N GLU A 213 -17.23 21.25 10.33
CA GLU A 213 -16.14 21.76 9.46
C GLU A 213 -14.75 21.30 9.95
N LEU A 214 -14.74 20.81 11.18
CA LEU A 214 -13.66 20.29 11.97
C LEU A 214 -13.41 18.78 11.76
N ALA A 215 -14.25 18.01 11.06
CA ALA A 215 -14.02 16.58 10.85
C ALA A 215 -12.71 16.32 10.08
N PHE A 216 -11.94 15.29 10.49
CA PHE A 216 -10.68 14.93 9.81
C PHE A 216 -10.92 14.59 8.34
N ARG A 217 -10.16 15.25 7.45
CA ARG A 217 -10.08 14.92 6.03
C ARG A 217 -8.65 15.08 5.54
N HIS A 218 -8.19 14.13 4.75
CA HIS A 218 -6.88 14.17 4.12
C HIS A 218 -6.92 13.52 2.74
N THR A 219 -6.18 14.07 1.78
CA THR A 219 -6.03 13.48 0.45
C THR A 219 -4.57 13.26 0.16
N ILE A 220 -4.21 12.07 -0.32
CA ILE A 220 -2.82 11.70 -0.61
C ILE A 220 -2.76 10.81 -1.85
N GLY A 221 -1.73 11.03 -2.67
CA GLY A 221 -1.40 10.20 -3.81
C GLY A 221 -0.17 9.34 -3.51
N GLU A 222 -0.17 8.10 -3.98
CA GLU A 222 0.95 7.16 -3.84
C GLU A 222 1.20 6.48 -5.18
N VAL A 223 2.46 6.31 -5.58
CA VAL A 223 2.84 5.34 -6.60
C VAL A 223 3.46 4.16 -5.87
N GLU A 224 2.83 2.99 -6.01
CA GLU A 224 3.13 1.78 -5.25
C GLU A 224 3.59 0.67 -6.19
N THR A 225 4.65 -0.05 -5.83
CA THR A 225 5.00 -1.35 -6.44
C THR A 225 4.82 -2.46 -5.41
N PHE A 226 4.12 -3.52 -5.82
CA PHE A 226 3.97 -4.74 -5.02
C PHE A 226 4.62 -5.93 -5.73
N GLU A 227 5.43 -6.67 -4.98
CA GLU A 227 6.18 -7.83 -5.48
C GLU A 227 6.16 -8.96 -4.44
N GLU A 228 5.67 -10.14 -4.83
CA GLU A 228 5.94 -11.38 -4.08
C GLU A 228 7.42 -11.72 -4.28
N PHE A 229 8.17 -11.78 -3.19
CA PHE A 229 9.60 -12.01 -3.16
C PHE A 229 9.90 -13.37 -2.56
N VAL A 230 10.54 -14.22 -3.37
CA VAL A 230 10.85 -15.62 -3.02
C VAL A 230 12.36 -15.82 -3.02
N THR A 231 12.88 -16.44 -1.97
CA THR A 231 14.27 -16.95 -1.96
C THR A 231 14.26 -18.44 -1.67
N GLU A 232 15.18 -19.15 -2.32
CA GLU A 232 15.43 -20.57 -2.10
C GLU A 232 16.82 -20.73 -1.46
N ASP A 233 16.94 -21.67 -0.52
CA ASP A 233 18.20 -22.01 0.16
C ASP A 233 18.90 -20.85 0.88
N LYS A 234 18.10 -19.87 1.30
CA LYS A 234 18.54 -18.75 2.12
C LYS A 234 18.07 -18.91 3.55
N ASP A 235 18.91 -18.52 4.49
CA ASP A 235 18.43 -18.31 5.86
C ASP A 235 17.59 -17.02 5.96
N SER A 236 16.97 -16.80 7.11
CA SER A 236 16.11 -15.63 7.33
C SER A 236 16.87 -14.30 7.20
N THR A 237 18.14 -14.28 7.57
CA THR A 237 18.99 -13.08 7.55
C THR A 237 19.36 -12.73 6.11
N GLU A 238 19.77 -13.73 5.32
CA GLU A 238 20.05 -13.57 3.89
C GLU A 238 18.80 -13.17 3.11
N HIS A 239 17.65 -13.80 3.40
CA HIS A 239 16.36 -13.43 2.82
C HIS A 239 16.04 -11.95 3.12
N ASP A 240 16.18 -11.51 4.37
CA ASP A 240 15.93 -10.13 4.76
C ASP A 240 16.88 -9.12 4.10
N ALA A 241 18.16 -9.48 3.95
CA ALA A 241 19.14 -8.63 3.27
C ALA A 241 18.79 -8.45 1.79
N LEU A 242 18.48 -9.54 1.08
CA LEU A 242 18.07 -9.49 -0.33
C LEU A 242 16.74 -8.75 -0.49
N ARG A 243 15.79 -8.96 0.41
CA ARG A 243 14.51 -8.26 0.43
C ARG A 243 14.69 -6.74 0.53
N ARG A 244 15.59 -6.28 1.42
CA ARG A 244 15.94 -4.85 1.55
C ARG A 244 16.63 -4.31 0.31
N GLN A 245 17.52 -5.07 -0.31
CA GLN A 245 18.19 -4.67 -1.55
C GLN A 245 17.18 -4.52 -2.70
N THR A 246 16.27 -5.48 -2.87
CA THR A 246 15.20 -5.43 -3.87
C THR A 246 14.31 -4.21 -3.63
N ALA A 247 13.87 -3.97 -2.39
CA ALA A 247 13.06 -2.81 -2.04
C ALA A 247 13.76 -1.47 -2.36
N ALA A 248 15.07 -1.37 -2.12
CA ALA A 248 15.86 -0.19 -2.47
C ALA A 248 15.91 0.03 -3.98
N GLN A 249 16.14 -1.03 -4.77
CA GLN A 249 16.13 -0.93 -6.23
C GLN A 249 14.77 -0.49 -6.77
N ARG A 250 13.67 -1.03 -6.24
CA ARG A 250 12.31 -0.62 -6.62
C ARG A 250 12.02 0.83 -6.26
N MET A 251 12.57 1.31 -5.15
CA MET A 251 12.44 2.72 -4.81
C MET A 251 13.10 3.60 -5.88
N GLU A 252 14.33 3.31 -6.27
CA GLU A 252 14.99 4.06 -7.35
C GLU A 252 14.19 4.05 -8.66
N ASP A 253 13.57 2.91 -9.00
CA ASP A 253 12.73 2.78 -10.18
C ASP A 253 11.49 3.68 -10.10
N LEU A 254 10.81 3.71 -8.94
CA LEU A 254 9.69 4.61 -8.67
C LEU A 254 10.12 6.08 -8.69
N GLU A 255 11.30 6.40 -8.16
CA GLU A 255 11.81 7.76 -8.17
C GLU A 255 12.08 8.25 -9.59
N LYS A 256 12.66 7.41 -10.45
CA LYS A 256 12.86 7.70 -11.87
C LYS A 256 11.53 7.89 -12.59
N LEU A 257 10.56 7.01 -12.33
CA LEU A 257 9.22 7.10 -12.93
C LEU A 257 8.52 8.41 -12.55
N MET A 258 8.50 8.76 -11.27
CA MET A 258 7.83 9.98 -10.81
C MET A 258 8.55 11.25 -11.27
N SER A 259 9.88 11.24 -11.27
CA SER A 259 10.68 12.39 -11.72
C SER A 259 10.56 12.64 -13.23
N ALA A 260 10.22 11.62 -14.01
CA ALA A 260 9.90 11.77 -15.42
C ALA A 260 8.54 12.46 -15.66
N CYS A 261 7.70 12.61 -14.62
CA CYS A 261 6.36 13.21 -14.72
C CYS A 261 6.07 14.16 -13.55
N PRO A 262 6.85 15.24 -13.40
CA PRO A 262 6.74 16.14 -12.25
C PRO A 262 5.38 16.85 -12.15
N ASP A 263 4.72 17.12 -13.29
CA ASP A 263 3.40 17.74 -13.34
C ASP A 263 2.29 16.84 -12.77
N LEU A 264 2.50 15.52 -12.88
CA LEU A 264 1.55 14.51 -12.39
C LEU A 264 1.80 14.17 -10.91
N PHE A 265 3.07 14.13 -10.52
CA PHE A 265 3.52 13.63 -9.23
C PHE A 265 4.19 14.73 -8.38
N SER A 266 3.44 15.81 -8.12
CA SER A 266 3.97 16.92 -7.31
C SER A 266 4.28 16.47 -5.88
N THR A 267 5.53 16.67 -5.44
CA THR A 267 5.95 16.44 -4.04
C THR A 267 6.14 17.75 -3.27
N THR A 268 5.63 18.86 -3.80
CA THR A 268 5.71 20.18 -3.16
C THR A 268 4.30 20.75 -2.96
N PRO A 269 3.89 21.09 -1.71
CA PRO A 269 4.65 20.96 -0.46
C PRO A 269 4.93 19.49 -0.11
N LYS A 270 5.79 19.21 0.89
CA LYS A 270 6.13 17.84 1.27
C LYS A 270 4.87 17.01 1.55
N PRO A 271 4.64 15.87 0.87
CA PRO A 271 3.44 15.05 1.07
C PRO A 271 3.46 14.41 2.47
N ILE A 272 2.28 14.29 3.09
CA ILE A 272 2.13 13.65 4.40
C ILE A 272 1.23 12.42 4.29
N GLY A 273 1.65 11.32 4.91
CA GLY A 273 0.88 10.08 4.93
C GLY A 273 -0.39 10.17 5.79
N LYS A 274 -1.31 9.23 5.60
CA LYS A 274 -2.63 9.21 6.25
C LYS A 274 -2.57 9.27 7.78
N LEU A 275 -1.80 8.36 8.38
CA LEU A 275 -1.65 8.29 9.84
C LEU A 275 -0.99 9.55 10.41
N SER A 276 0.08 10.02 9.77
CA SER A 276 0.76 11.26 10.21
C SER A 276 -0.14 12.49 10.13
N ALA A 277 -0.98 12.59 9.07
CA ALA A 277 -1.97 13.64 8.96
C ALA A 277 -3.04 13.54 10.06
N TYR A 278 -3.54 12.32 10.33
CA TYR A 278 -4.51 12.08 11.39
C TYR A 278 -3.97 12.41 12.78
N ASP A 279 -2.76 11.95 13.11
CA ASP A 279 -2.12 12.19 14.40
C ASP A 279 -1.89 13.69 14.63
N THR A 280 -1.46 14.42 13.58
CA THR A 280 -1.28 15.88 13.63
C THR A 280 -2.61 16.60 13.88
N TRP A 281 -3.66 16.23 13.15
CA TRP A 281 -5.00 16.78 13.34
C TRP A 281 -5.53 16.50 14.75
N ARG A 282 -5.38 15.27 15.23
CA ARG A 282 -5.85 14.86 16.56
C ARG A 282 -5.12 15.59 17.67
N ALA A 283 -3.80 15.73 17.56
CA ALA A 283 -2.99 16.47 18.53
C ALA A 283 -3.31 17.96 18.58
N SER A 284 -3.77 18.57 17.47
CA SER A 284 -4.18 19.99 17.45
C SER A 284 -5.50 20.27 18.20
N ARG A 285 -6.19 19.23 18.68
CA ARG A 285 -7.51 19.31 19.31
C ARG A 285 -7.55 18.84 20.77
N GLY A 286 -6.48 18.19 21.23
CA GLY A 286 -6.29 17.81 22.63
C GLY A 286 -5.61 18.92 23.39
#